data_AF-A0A015J815-F1
#
_entry.id   AF-A0A015J815-F1
#
_cell.length_a   1.000
_cell.length_b   1.000
_cell.length_c   1.000
_cell.angle_alpha   90.00
_cell.angle_beta   90.00
_cell.angle_gamma   90.00
#
_symmetry.space_group_name_H-M   'P 1'
#
loop_
_entity.id
_entity.type
_entity.pdbx_description
1 polymer ?
#
loop_
_entity_poly.entity_id
_entity_poly.type
_entity_poly.pdbx_seq_one_letter_code
_entity_poly.pdbx_strand_id
1 'polypeptide(L)'
;MSDNTKLKPALRYNPVLGCIVGSTLSTEQTKINKYEDIQPIINNIKTKKAIAKDVRAYILQIPLLNFPPVVIALIANNGSDNMSTITSFHQELLTQIAPQLNLPILSIGSDGAIVEFKAQLISAAQFF
;
A
#
# COMPACT_ATOMS: atom_id res chain seq x y z
N MET A 1 -13.43 -0.46 -2.66
CA MET A 1 -13.25 -1.62 -1.76
C MET A 1 -11.77 -1.78 -1.47
N SER A 2 -11.40 -2.22 -0.27
CA SER A 2 -10.01 -2.57 0.05
C SER A 2 -9.92 -3.89 0.79
N ASP A 3 -8.84 -4.62 0.56
CA ASP A 3 -8.50 -5.83 1.32
C ASP A 3 -6.98 -6.03 1.35
N ASN A 4 -6.47 -6.91 2.22
CA ASN A 4 -5.05 -7.24 2.35
C ASN A 4 -4.79 -8.61 1.72
N THR A 5 -3.87 -8.65 0.76
CA THR A 5 -3.47 -9.90 0.10
C THR A 5 -2.10 -10.32 0.59
N LYS A 6 -1.97 -11.59 1.01
CA LYS A 6 -0.69 -12.16 1.42
C LYS A 6 0.26 -12.33 0.23
N LEU A 7 1.51 -11.93 0.42
CA LEU A 7 2.60 -12.08 -0.53
C LEU A 7 3.57 -13.16 -0.07
N LYS A 8 4.32 -13.72 -1.02
CA LYS A 8 5.54 -14.48 -0.71
C LYS A 8 6.66 -13.48 -0.40
N PRO A 9 7.20 -13.43 0.83
CA PRO A 9 8.23 -12.46 1.18
C PRO A 9 9.50 -12.71 0.36
N ALA A 10 9.90 -11.73 -0.44
CA ALA A 10 11.10 -11.79 -1.26
C ALA A 10 11.57 -10.39 -1.64
N LEU A 11 12.88 -10.17 -1.61
CA LEU A 11 13.50 -8.99 -2.17
C LEU A 11 14.02 -9.31 -3.57
N ARG A 12 13.78 -8.40 -4.52
CA ARG A 12 14.27 -8.53 -5.90
C ARG A 12 14.81 -7.20 -6.37
N TYR A 13 15.85 -7.24 -7.21
CA TYR A 13 16.27 -6.05 -7.93
C TYR A 13 15.36 -5.84 -9.14
N ASN A 14 14.88 -4.61 -9.34
CA ASN A 14 14.19 -4.22 -10.56
C ASN A 14 15.10 -3.28 -11.38
N PRO A 15 15.59 -3.71 -12.56
CA PRO A 15 16.49 -2.90 -13.37
C PRO A 15 15.82 -1.67 -13.99
N VAL A 16 14.51 -1.70 -14.21
CA VAL A 16 13.75 -0.56 -14.77
C VAL A 16 13.63 0.57 -13.74
N LEU A 17 13.40 0.21 -12.47
CA LEU A 17 13.32 1.18 -11.37
C LEU A 17 14.68 1.49 -10.75
N GLY A 18 15.70 0.69 -11.04
CA GLY A 18 17.02 0.80 -10.43
C GLY A 18 16.99 0.63 -8.91
N CYS A 19 16.07 -0.15 -8.35
CA CYS A 19 15.88 -0.28 -6.90
C CYS A 19 15.57 -1.71 -6.47
N ILE A 20 15.68 -1.97 -5.15
CA ILE A 20 15.21 -3.22 -4.54
C ILE A 20 13.71 -3.11 -4.28
N VAL A 21 12.94 -4.03 -4.86
CA VAL A 21 11.49 -4.17 -4.69
C VAL A 21 11.15 -5.33 -3.73
N GLY A 22 9.90 -5.36 -3.25
CA GLY A 22 9.45 -6.31 -2.22
C GLY A 22 9.70 -5.83 -0.79
N SER A 23 9.94 -4.53 -0.62
CA SER A 23 10.08 -3.86 0.68
C SER A 23 8.94 -2.85 0.88
N THR A 24 8.65 -2.50 2.13
CA THR A 24 7.76 -1.40 2.52
C THR A 24 8.48 -0.05 2.56
N LEU A 25 9.79 0.00 2.27
CA LEU A 25 10.55 1.25 2.14
C LEU A 25 10.26 1.93 0.79
N SER A 26 10.46 3.25 0.72
CA SER A 26 10.25 3.99 -0.52
C SER A 26 11.27 3.64 -1.60
N THR A 27 10.94 3.93 -2.85
CA THR A 27 11.82 3.71 -4.02
C THR A 27 13.16 4.40 -3.89
N GLU A 28 13.20 5.56 -3.24
CA GLU A 28 14.38 6.40 -3.01
C GLU A 28 15.28 5.76 -1.95
N GLN A 29 14.68 5.15 -0.93
CA GLN A 29 15.40 4.44 0.14
C GLN A 29 16.00 3.11 -0.34
N THR A 30 15.44 2.52 -1.39
CA THR A 30 15.91 1.24 -1.96
C THR A 30 16.62 1.39 -3.30
N LYS A 31 16.85 2.62 -3.75
CA LYS A 31 17.52 2.93 -5.01
C LYS A 31 18.99 2.51 -4.96
N ILE A 32 19.43 1.81 -5.99
CA ILE A 32 20.81 1.38 -6.18
C ILE A 32 21.44 2.29 -7.23
N ASN A 33 22.45 3.05 -6.82
CA ASN A 33 23.22 3.88 -7.75
C ASN A 33 24.51 3.19 -8.16
N LYS A 34 25.11 2.41 -7.25
CA LYS A 34 26.32 1.62 -7.48
C LYS A 34 26.17 0.22 -6.88
N TYR A 35 26.98 -0.72 -7.35
CA TYR A 35 26.90 -2.11 -6.91
C TYR A 35 27.13 -2.26 -5.39
N GLU A 36 27.98 -1.41 -4.83
CA GLU A 36 28.32 -1.41 -3.41
C GLU A 36 27.13 -1.04 -2.50
N ASP A 37 26.09 -0.39 -3.05
CA ASP A 37 24.89 0.01 -2.30
C ASP A 37 23.97 -1.18 -1.96
N ILE A 38 24.08 -2.30 -2.70
CA ILE A 38 23.16 -3.43 -2.59
C ILE A 38 23.15 -4.02 -1.17
N GLN A 39 24.32 -4.34 -0.61
CA GLN A 39 24.42 -4.96 0.71
C GLN A 39 23.95 -4.04 1.85
N PRO A 40 24.37 -2.76 1.92
CA PRO A 40 23.84 -1.79 2.87
C PRO A 40 22.31 -1.67 2.81
N ILE A 41 21.73 -1.58 1.61
CA ILE A 41 20.27 -1.44 1.45
C ILE A 41 19.55 -2.71 1.92
N ILE A 42 20.00 -3.90 1.51
CA ILE A 42 19.40 -5.17 1.97
C ILE A 42 19.47 -5.28 3.50
N ASN A 43 20.61 -4.92 4.10
CA ASN A 43 20.77 -4.96 5.55
C ASN A 43 19.83 -3.96 6.23
N ASN A 44 19.71 -2.73 5.71
CA ASN A 44 18.76 -1.73 6.21
C ASN A 44 17.32 -2.25 6.16
N ILE A 45 16.89 -2.88 5.05
CA ILE A 45 15.55 -3.49 4.93
C ILE A 45 15.34 -4.56 6.00
N LYS A 46 16.32 -5.44 6.21
CA LYS A 46 16.26 -6.51 7.23
C LYS A 46 16.18 -5.94 8.64
N THR A 47 17.05 -4.98 8.98
CA THR A 47 17.11 -4.34 10.30
C THR A 47 15.80 -3.63 10.63
N LYS A 48 15.20 -2.95 9.65
CA LYS A 48 13.89 -2.28 9.79
C LYS A 48 12.69 -3.24 9.75
N LYS A 49 12.91 -4.54 9.53
CA LYS A 49 11.85 -5.54 9.29
C LYS A 49 10.88 -5.11 8.18
N ALA A 50 11.41 -4.44 7.16
CA ALA A 50 10.65 -3.79 6.10
C ALA A 50 10.47 -4.69 4.86
N ILE A 51 10.53 -6.01 5.01
CA ILE A 51 10.20 -6.94 3.92
C ILE A 51 8.68 -7.00 3.83
N ALA A 52 8.14 -6.73 2.64
CA ALA A 52 6.71 -6.78 2.42
C ALA A 52 6.22 -8.23 2.58
N LYS A 53 5.19 -8.40 3.41
CA LYS A 53 4.54 -9.69 3.61
C LYS A 53 3.13 -9.68 3.08
N ASP A 54 2.43 -8.56 3.16
CA ASP A 54 1.12 -8.39 2.56
C ASP A 54 1.06 -7.09 1.74
N VAL A 55 0.01 -6.95 0.94
CA VAL A 55 -0.30 -5.74 0.17
C VAL A 55 -1.76 -5.38 0.34
N ARG A 56 -2.01 -4.14 0.77
CA ARG A 56 -3.36 -3.58 0.80
C ARG A 56 -3.71 -3.12 -0.61
N ALA A 57 -4.69 -3.79 -1.21
CA ALA A 57 -5.18 -3.45 -2.53
C ALA A 57 -6.42 -2.56 -2.41
N TYR A 58 -6.44 -1.47 -3.18
CA TYR A 58 -7.62 -0.63 -3.34
C TYR A 58 -8.19 -0.83 -4.73
N ILE A 59 -9.42 -1.29 -4.77
CA ILE A 59 -10.17 -1.55 -5.98
C ILE A 59 -11.29 -0.52 -6.07
N LEU A 60 -11.25 0.27 -7.14
CA LEU A 60 -12.30 1.19 -7.53
C LEU A 60 -13.39 0.40 -8.27
N GLN A 61 -14.60 0.49 -7.74
CA GLN A 61 -15.79 -0.01 -8.41
C GLN A 61 -16.59 1.21 -8.90
N ILE A 62 -16.74 1.32 -10.21
CA ILE A 62 -17.55 2.37 -10.82
C ILE A 62 -19.00 1.89 -10.80
N PRO A 63 -19.97 2.69 -10.31
CA PRO A 63 -21.39 2.32 -10.28
C PRO A 63 -22.01 2.46 -11.68
N LEU A 64 -21.42 1.78 -12.66
CA LEU A 64 -21.88 1.71 -14.04
C LEU A 64 -22.02 0.25 -14.43
N LEU A 65 -23.12 -0.08 -15.10
CA LEU A 65 -23.40 -1.44 -15.54
C LEU A 65 -22.25 -1.97 -16.42
N ASN A 66 -21.74 -3.15 -16.10
CA ASN A 66 -20.66 -3.85 -16.81
C ASN A 66 -19.28 -3.16 -16.80
N PHE A 67 -19.06 -2.15 -15.95
CA PHE A 67 -17.72 -1.59 -15.80
C PHE A 67 -16.88 -2.49 -14.87
N PRO A 68 -15.73 -3.01 -15.31
CA PRO A 68 -14.92 -3.91 -14.49
C PRO A 68 -14.26 -3.14 -13.34
N PRO A 69 -14.04 -3.77 -12.17
CA PRO A 69 -13.29 -3.16 -11.08
C PRO A 69 -11.84 -2.85 -11.50
N VAL A 70 -11.31 -1.72 -11.06
CA VAL A 70 -9.94 -1.26 -11.40
C VAL A 70 -9.12 -1.14 -10.13
N VAL A 71 -7.92 -1.73 -10.11
CA VAL A 71 -6.97 -1.51 -9.00
C VAL A 71 -6.39 -0.11 -9.14
N ILE A 72 -6.57 0.73 -8.12
CA ILE A 72 -6.09 2.12 -8.12
C ILE A 72 -4.88 2.33 -7.20
N ALA A 73 -4.67 1.45 -6.22
CA ALA A 73 -3.50 1.49 -5.37
C ALA A 73 -3.13 0.10 -4.83
N LEU A 74 -1.84 -0.13 -4.65
CA LEU A 74 -1.25 -1.29 -3.98
C LEU A 74 -0.24 -0.77 -2.97
N ILE A 75 -0.54 -0.88 -1.68
CA ILE A 75 0.32 -0.38 -0.60
C ILE A 75 0.92 -1.57 0.15
N ALA A 76 2.23 -1.74 0.06
CA ALA A 76 2.94 -2.85 0.68
C ALA A 76 3.05 -2.67 2.21
N ASN A 77 2.84 -3.74 2.96
CA ASN A 77 2.97 -3.75 4.41
C ASN A 77 3.67 -5.02 4.91
N ASN A 78 3.99 -5.06 6.21
CA ASN A 78 4.77 -6.13 6.84
C ASN A 78 3.89 -7.23 7.47
N GLY A 79 2.59 -7.20 7.23
CA GLY A 79 1.59 -8.14 7.74
C GLY A 79 1.26 -8.00 9.23
N SER A 80 1.60 -6.86 9.85
CA SER A 80 1.17 -6.49 11.20
C SER A 80 0.26 -5.26 11.19
N ASP A 81 -0.65 -5.20 10.23
CA ASP A 81 -1.57 -4.08 10.08
C ASP A 81 -2.52 -4.02 11.29
N ASN A 82 -2.55 -2.87 11.93
CA ASN A 82 -3.52 -2.56 12.97
C ASN A 82 -4.43 -1.43 12.47
N MET A 83 -5.38 -1.03 13.31
CA MET A 83 -6.30 0.06 13.00
C MET A 83 -5.57 1.34 12.54
N SER A 84 -4.50 1.76 13.22
CA SER A 84 -3.76 2.97 12.83
C SER A 84 -3.06 2.84 11.48
N THR A 85 -2.48 1.67 11.19
CA THR A 85 -1.85 1.40 9.90
C THR A 85 -2.88 1.46 8.77
N ILE A 86 -4.03 0.81 8.94
CA ILE A 86 -5.10 0.81 7.94
C ILE A 86 -5.64 2.24 7.73
N THR A 87 -5.86 3.00 8.80
CA THR A 87 -6.26 4.41 8.70
C THR A 87 -5.22 5.24 7.93
N SER A 88 -3.92 5.03 8.19
CA SER A 88 -2.87 5.75 7.45
C SER A 88 -2.87 5.40 5.95
N PHE A 89 -3.16 4.14 5.59
CA PHE A 89 -3.32 3.74 4.19
C PHE A 89 -4.53 4.39 3.53
N HIS A 90 -5.66 4.52 4.24
CA HIS A 90 -6.83 5.24 3.74
C HIS A 90 -6.50 6.72 3.52
N GLN A 91 -5.76 7.34 4.45
CA GLN A 91 -5.31 8.72 4.31
C GLN A 91 -4.35 8.88 3.13
N GLU A 92 -3.40 7.98 2.93
CA GLU A 92 -2.48 7.99 1.78
C GLU A 92 -3.25 7.90 0.44
N LEU A 93 -4.23 6.99 0.35
CA LEU A 93 -5.10 6.90 -0.82
C LEU A 93 -5.84 8.22 -1.08
N LEU A 94 -6.48 8.79 -0.07
CA LEU A 94 -7.36 9.95 -0.22
C LEU A 94 -6.61 11.26 -0.44
N THR A 95 -5.44 11.43 0.19
CA THR A 95 -4.70 12.70 0.18
C THR A 95 -3.60 12.75 -0.87
N GLN A 96 -3.11 11.60 -1.34
CA GLN A 96 -2.00 11.53 -2.29
C GLN A 96 -2.42 10.88 -3.61
N ILE A 97 -2.93 9.65 -3.57
CA ILE A 97 -3.16 8.86 -4.79
C ILE A 97 -4.39 9.34 -5.57
N ALA A 98 -5.55 9.45 -4.92
CA ALA A 98 -6.79 9.84 -5.58
C ALA A 98 -6.73 11.24 -6.21
N PRO A 99 -6.14 12.27 -5.55
CA PRO A 99 -5.94 13.58 -6.16
C PRO A 99 -5.02 13.56 -7.37
N GLN A 100 -3.91 12.79 -7.34
CA GLN A 100 -3.00 12.66 -8.50
C GLN A 100 -3.69 12.04 -9.71
N LEU A 101 -4.67 11.16 -9.49
CA LEU A 101 -5.46 10.51 -10.53
C LEU A 101 -6.74 11.28 -10.91
N ASN A 102 -7.01 12.45 -10.27
CA ASN A 102 -8.27 13.18 -10.38
C ASN A 102 -9.51 12.29 -10.15
N LEU A 103 -9.43 11.37 -9.19
CA LEU A 103 -10.52 10.44 -8.87
C LEU A 103 -11.32 10.93 -7.66
N PRO A 104 -12.60 11.33 -7.82
CA PRO A 104 -13.47 11.60 -6.69
C PRO A 104 -13.89 10.29 -6.01
N ILE A 105 -13.41 10.07 -4.78
CA ILE A 105 -13.76 8.89 -3.99
C ILE A 105 -15.03 9.19 -3.19
N LEU A 106 -16.12 8.46 -3.49
CA LEU A 106 -17.40 8.61 -2.79
C LEU A 106 -17.45 7.84 -1.46
N SER A 107 -16.87 6.64 -1.43
CA SER A 107 -16.86 5.78 -0.25
C SER A 107 -15.76 4.73 -0.33
N ILE A 108 -15.39 4.19 0.84
CA ILE A 108 -14.45 3.07 0.97
C ILE A 108 -15.15 1.95 1.75
N GLY A 109 -15.31 0.79 1.10
CA GLY A 109 -15.83 -0.43 1.72
C GLY A 109 -14.74 -1.41 2.14
N SER A 110 -14.99 -2.18 3.21
CA SER A 110 -14.12 -3.22 3.79
C SER A 110 -14.84 -4.56 3.80
N ASP A 111 -14.13 -5.63 4.13
CA ASP A 111 -14.67 -6.99 4.25
C ASP A 111 -15.41 -7.27 5.57
N GLY A 112 -15.48 -6.28 6.48
CA GLY A 112 -16.10 -6.43 7.79
C GLY A 112 -15.17 -6.94 8.90
N ALA A 113 -13.87 -7.12 8.65
CA ALA A 113 -12.91 -7.37 9.71
C ALA A 113 -12.95 -6.24 10.75
N ILE A 114 -12.97 -6.60 12.04
CA ILE A 114 -13.17 -5.64 13.15
C ILE A 114 -12.16 -4.49 13.09
N VAL A 115 -10.91 -4.76 12.71
CA VAL A 115 -9.85 -3.75 12.60
C VAL A 115 -10.09 -2.79 11.45
N GLU A 116 -10.66 -3.26 10.34
CA GLU A 116 -10.98 -2.45 9.16
C GLU A 116 -12.21 -1.60 9.39
N PHE A 117 -13.26 -2.19 9.96
CA PHE A 117 -14.47 -1.48 10.31
C PHE A 117 -14.17 -0.29 11.24
N LYS A 118 -13.32 -0.50 12.25
CA LYS A 118 -12.86 0.57 13.15
C LYS A 118 -12.06 1.65 12.41
N ALA A 119 -11.15 1.26 11.52
CA ALA A 119 -10.37 2.21 10.72
C ALA A 119 -11.27 3.06 9.80
N GLN A 120 -12.32 2.47 9.24
CA GLN A 120 -13.32 3.18 8.43
C GLN A 120 -14.12 4.19 9.22
N LEU A 121 -14.58 3.84 10.43
CA LEU A 121 -15.30 4.78 11.29
C LEU A 121 -14.47 6.02 11.61
N ILE A 122 -13.17 5.83 11.89
CA ILE A 122 -12.25 6.95 12.16
C ILE A 122 -12.02 7.79 10.90
N SER A 123 -11.86 7.13 9.75
CA SER A 123 -11.60 7.83 8.48
C SER A 123 -12.82 8.61 8.00
N ALA A 124 -14.04 8.09 8.19
CA ALA A 124 -15.28 8.76 7.81
C ALA A 124 -15.52 10.05 8.61
N ALA A 125 -15.14 10.08 9.89
CA ALA A 125 -15.29 11.24 10.77
C ALA A 125 -14.36 12.43 10.43
N GLN A 126 -13.39 12.25 9.53
CA GLN A 126 -12.46 13.30 9.09
C GLN A 126 -12.87 14.00 7.79
N PHE A 127 -13.88 13.50 7.07
CA PHE A 127 -14.19 13.96 5.71
C PHE A 127 -15.69 14.22 5.42
N PHE A 128 -16.59 13.98 6.39
CA PHE A 128 -17.98 14.46 6.40
C PHE A 128 -18.19 15.35 7.63
#